data_AF-A0A2J6IHH5-F1
#
_entry.id   AF-A0A2J6IHH5-F1
#
_cell.length_a   1.000
_cell.length_b   1.000
_cell.length_c   1.000
_cell.angle_alpha   90.00
_cell.angle_beta   90.00
_cell.angle_gamma   90.00
#
_symmetry.space_group_name_H-M   'P 1'
#
loop_
_entity.id
_entity.type
_entity.pdbx_description
1 polymer ?
#
loop_
_entity_poly.entity_id
_entity_poly.type
_entity_poly.pdbx_seq_one_letter_code
_entity_poly.pdbx_strand_id
1 'polypeptide(L)'
;MKVRKLSLLIIVVLSLIINMNKVNAKTTNQNNHPKSDKTLSQEINDEFEPLVDHLYSILFWDPFSYFGIYDPIVYDKKGHVVYDSSGNPVTKHIPFVVVWLIIGALFFTFRMKFINIRGFKHAIDLIRGRFDNPEDKGEVSHFQALATALSGTVGLGNIAGVAIAITMGGPGATFWMILAGLLGMSLKFTEVTLGVKYRNIDEDGIVSGGPMHYLSKGLKDKKLFGLGMGGFGKVLAVIFSILVVGASFGGGNMFQANQAFQQFTTIVPAIENHGVGFGVIMAIIVAVVIIGGIKGIARVTEKVVPFMALIYIVAALIIIFMNITEIGHVFSMIYNGAFNAPAMKGGFVGVLIAGFQRAAFSNEAGVGSASIAHSAVKTDKPISEGIVALLEPFIDTVLICTMTAMVIIFTGYYDPHVAAGLDGVQLTSKAFQSVYWWFPYILMVAIVLFAFSTMISWS
;
A
#
# COMPACT_ATOMS: atom_id res chain seq x y z
N MET A 1 -19.48 -9.38 26.94
CA MET A 1 -18.45 -9.67 25.90
C MET A 1 -17.37 -8.59 25.77
N LYS A 2 -17.70 -7.28 25.78
CA LYS A 2 -16.71 -6.17 25.73
C LYS A 2 -15.69 -6.15 26.89
N VAL A 3 -16.13 -6.46 28.12
CA VAL A 3 -15.25 -6.49 29.30
C VAL A 3 -14.19 -7.59 29.19
N ARG A 4 -14.55 -8.79 28.68
CA ARG A 4 -13.60 -9.90 28.47
C ARG A 4 -12.51 -9.57 27.45
N LYS A 5 -12.83 -8.86 26.37
CA LYS A 5 -11.84 -8.43 25.36
C LYS A 5 -10.87 -7.38 25.91
N LEU A 6 -11.38 -6.44 26.72
CA LEU A 6 -10.55 -5.43 27.39
C LEU A 6 -9.63 -6.07 28.44
N SER A 7 -10.14 -7.03 29.23
CA SER A 7 -9.32 -7.80 30.18
C SER A 7 -8.24 -8.61 29.49
N LEU A 8 -8.52 -9.23 28.33
CA LEU A 8 -7.52 -9.99 27.58
C LEU A 8 -6.42 -9.07 27.03
N LEU A 9 -6.77 -7.90 26.49
CA LEU A 9 -5.81 -6.92 26.00
C LEU A 9 -4.93 -6.38 27.15
N ILE A 10 -5.52 -6.06 28.30
CA ILE A 10 -4.78 -5.61 29.49
C ILE A 10 -3.83 -6.71 29.98
N ILE A 11 -4.26 -7.98 29.98
CA ILE A 11 -3.42 -9.12 30.37
C ILE A 11 -2.26 -9.34 29.37
N VAL A 12 -2.51 -9.20 28.08
CA VAL A 12 -1.47 -9.32 27.03
C VAL A 12 -0.46 -8.17 27.14
N VAL A 13 -0.93 -6.93 27.31
CA VAL A 13 -0.06 -5.75 27.50
C VAL A 13 0.74 -5.86 28.80
N LEU A 14 0.13 -6.28 29.91
CA LEU A 14 0.85 -6.51 31.17
C LEU A 14 1.84 -7.67 31.06
N SER A 15 1.50 -8.72 30.33
CA SER A 15 2.40 -9.87 30.11
C SER A 15 3.59 -9.48 29.24
N LEU A 16 3.40 -8.62 28.24
CA LEU A 16 4.48 -8.04 27.45
C LEU A 16 5.38 -7.14 28.31
N ILE A 17 4.82 -6.26 29.13
CA ILE A 17 5.59 -5.39 30.05
C ILE A 17 6.39 -6.22 31.07
N ILE A 18 5.79 -7.27 31.63
CA ILE A 18 6.45 -8.17 32.58
C ILE A 18 7.57 -8.97 31.91
N ASN A 19 7.39 -9.38 30.64
CA ASN A 19 8.45 -10.05 29.89
C ASN A 19 9.59 -9.09 29.54
N MET A 20 9.29 -7.82 29.21
CA MET A 20 10.29 -6.78 28.95
C MET A 20 11.17 -6.49 30.18
N ASN A 21 10.59 -6.46 31.38
CA ASN A 21 11.37 -6.30 32.62
C ASN A 21 12.24 -7.52 32.95
N LYS A 22 11.83 -8.73 32.55
CA LYS A 22 12.65 -9.95 32.70
C LYS A 22 13.80 -10.04 31.70
N VAL A 23 13.63 -9.48 30.49
CA VAL A 23 14.70 -9.42 29.48
C VAL A 23 15.76 -8.40 29.90
N ASN A 24 15.38 -7.22 30.39
CA ASN A 24 16.33 -6.23 30.92
C ASN A 24 17.07 -6.70 32.19
N ALA A 25 16.44 -7.54 33.02
CA ALA A 25 17.07 -8.08 34.22
C ALA A 25 18.02 -9.26 33.96
N LYS A 26 17.95 -9.92 32.79
CA LYS A 26 18.84 -11.03 32.42
C LYS A 26 20.17 -10.57 31.81
N THR A 27 20.29 -9.31 31.41
CA THR A 27 21.50 -8.75 30.77
C THR A 27 22.59 -8.32 31.78
N THR A 28 22.38 -8.45 33.09
CA THR A 28 23.35 -8.00 34.10
C THR A 28 24.23 -9.10 34.69
N ASN A 29 24.12 -10.37 34.27
CA ASN A 29 24.98 -11.44 34.79
C ASN A 29 25.32 -12.49 33.72
N GLN A 30 26.37 -12.25 32.92
CA GLN A 30 27.43 -13.22 32.55
C GLN A 30 28.39 -12.68 31.45
N ASN A 31 29.61 -12.35 31.87
CA ASN A 31 30.93 -12.37 31.22
C ASN A 31 31.09 -12.37 29.67
N ASN A 32 31.69 -11.26 29.21
CA ASN A 32 32.87 -11.13 28.32
C ASN A 32 32.97 -11.91 26.99
N HIS A 33 32.36 -11.35 25.93
CA HIS A 33 32.92 -11.14 24.58
C HIS A 33 31.97 -10.20 23.79
N PRO A 34 32.43 -9.24 22.97
CA PRO A 34 31.53 -8.29 22.31
C PRO A 34 30.89 -8.94 21.08
N LYS A 35 29.83 -9.72 21.28
CA LYS A 35 28.82 -9.90 20.24
C LYS A 35 27.99 -8.62 20.27
N SER A 36 27.90 -7.92 19.15
CA SER A 36 26.90 -6.88 18.94
C SER A 36 25.55 -7.44 19.37
N ASP A 37 25.00 -6.95 20.49
CA ASP A 37 23.64 -7.28 20.91
C ASP A 37 22.72 -6.87 19.75
N LYS A 38 22.18 -7.86 19.06
CA LYS A 38 21.24 -7.59 17.97
C LYS A 38 20.04 -6.90 18.59
N THR A 39 19.62 -5.79 17.99
CA THR A 39 18.38 -5.14 18.39
C THR A 39 17.20 -6.09 18.16
N LEU A 40 16.13 -5.96 18.93
CA LEU A 40 14.92 -6.78 18.75
C LEU A 40 14.41 -6.78 17.29
N SER A 41 14.55 -5.64 16.61
CA SER A 41 14.22 -5.50 15.18
C SER A 41 15.09 -6.38 14.29
N GLN A 42 16.39 -6.51 14.60
CA GLN A 42 17.32 -7.36 13.86
C GLN A 42 17.04 -8.85 14.12
N GLU A 43 16.72 -9.24 15.36
CA GLU A 43 16.33 -10.63 15.65
C GLU A 43 15.06 -11.05 14.91
N ILE A 44 14.04 -10.19 14.89
CA ILE A 44 12.81 -10.42 14.12
C ILE A 44 13.13 -10.48 12.63
N ASN A 45 13.95 -9.56 12.12
CA ASN A 45 14.32 -9.56 10.70
C ASN A 45 15.02 -10.87 10.32
N ASP A 46 16.02 -11.31 11.08
CA ASP A 46 16.77 -12.54 10.81
C ASP A 46 15.88 -13.81 10.81
N GLU A 47 14.80 -13.82 11.60
CA GLU A 47 13.85 -14.94 11.64
C GLU A 47 12.90 -14.96 10.42
N PHE A 48 12.44 -13.79 9.99
CA PHE A 48 11.45 -13.67 8.91
C PHE A 48 12.08 -13.56 7.51
N GLU A 49 13.29 -13.02 7.39
CA GLU A 49 13.98 -12.81 6.13
C GLU A 49 14.08 -14.09 5.28
N PRO A 50 14.47 -15.27 5.82
CA PRO A 50 14.51 -16.50 5.01
C PRO A 50 13.15 -16.92 4.43
N LEU A 51 12.07 -16.71 5.20
CA LEU A 51 10.71 -17.02 4.76
C LEU A 51 10.25 -16.04 3.67
N VAL A 52 10.52 -14.75 3.88
CA VAL A 52 10.18 -13.68 2.93
C VAL A 52 10.95 -13.87 1.63
N ASP A 53 12.25 -14.17 1.70
CA ASP A 53 13.09 -14.41 0.53
C ASP A 53 12.61 -15.63 -0.27
N HIS A 54 12.21 -16.70 0.42
CA HIS A 54 11.64 -17.86 -0.25
C HIS A 54 10.33 -17.51 -0.98
N LEU A 55 9.40 -16.82 -0.32
CA LEU A 55 8.16 -16.36 -0.95
C LEU A 55 8.41 -15.38 -2.09
N TYR A 56 9.37 -14.46 -1.92
CA TYR A 56 9.78 -13.51 -2.94
C TYR A 56 10.31 -14.24 -4.18
N SER A 57 11.18 -15.24 -4.00
CA SER A 57 11.74 -16.03 -5.09
C SER A 57 10.68 -16.74 -5.93
N ILE A 58 9.53 -17.10 -5.34
CA ILE A 58 8.41 -17.76 -6.03
C ILE A 58 7.47 -16.73 -6.67
N LEU A 59 7.02 -15.73 -5.89
CA LEU A 59 6.00 -14.76 -6.32
C LEU A 59 6.53 -13.73 -7.31
N PHE A 60 7.79 -13.33 -7.13
CA PHE A 60 8.50 -12.38 -7.98
C PHE A 60 9.47 -13.09 -8.94
N TRP A 61 9.29 -14.40 -9.11
CA TRP A 61 10.01 -15.14 -10.13
C TRP A 61 9.80 -14.52 -11.51
N ASP A 62 10.89 -14.49 -12.27
CA ASP A 62 10.94 -13.97 -13.61
C ASP A 62 11.06 -15.14 -14.62
N PRO A 63 9.93 -15.65 -15.14
CA PRO A 63 9.96 -16.67 -16.17
C PRO A 63 10.58 -16.15 -17.46
N PHE A 64 10.50 -14.85 -17.74
CA PHE A 64 10.94 -14.28 -19.00
C PHE A 64 12.47 -14.33 -19.11
N SER A 65 13.19 -14.01 -18.03
CA SER A 65 14.65 -14.17 -18.00
C SER A 65 15.04 -15.65 -17.99
N TYR A 66 14.29 -16.51 -17.28
CA TYR A 66 14.57 -17.96 -17.23
C TYR A 66 14.48 -18.61 -18.61
N PHE A 67 13.48 -18.23 -19.42
CA PHE A 67 13.32 -18.70 -20.79
C PHE A 67 14.18 -17.93 -21.81
N GLY A 68 15.06 -17.03 -21.37
CA GLY A 68 15.96 -16.27 -22.25
C GLY A 68 15.25 -15.26 -23.17
N ILE A 69 14.05 -14.81 -22.80
CA ILE A 69 13.27 -13.84 -23.58
C ILE A 69 13.93 -12.45 -23.54
N TYR A 70 14.63 -12.12 -22.45
CA TYR A 70 15.39 -10.88 -22.30
C TYR A 70 16.54 -11.05 -21.30
N ASP A 71 17.48 -10.11 -21.32
CA ASP A 71 18.60 -10.04 -20.38
C ASP A 71 18.27 -9.11 -19.20
N PRO A 72 18.27 -9.60 -17.94
CA PRO A 72 18.00 -8.77 -16.78
C PRO A 72 19.18 -7.88 -16.36
N ILE A 73 20.38 -8.05 -16.91
CA ILE A 73 21.57 -7.28 -16.54
C ILE A 73 21.46 -5.83 -17.04
N VAL A 74 21.82 -4.90 -16.16
CA VAL A 74 21.85 -3.46 -16.49
C VAL A 74 23.19 -3.09 -17.10
N TYR A 75 23.14 -2.47 -18.28
CA TYR A 75 24.31 -2.01 -19.03
C TYR A 75 24.40 -0.48 -19.08
N ASP A 76 25.62 0.06 -18.93
CA ASP A 76 25.93 1.48 -19.05
C ASP A 76 25.73 2.01 -20.49
N LYS A 77 25.85 3.33 -20.71
CA LYS A 77 25.73 3.93 -22.06
C LYS A 77 26.80 3.43 -23.05
N LYS A 78 27.87 2.80 -22.56
CA LYS A 78 28.98 2.24 -23.35
C LYS A 78 28.86 0.71 -23.52
N GLY A 79 27.81 0.10 -22.97
CA GLY A 79 27.57 -1.34 -23.05
C GLY A 79 28.29 -2.18 -21.99
N HIS A 80 28.87 -1.56 -20.96
CA HIS A 80 29.48 -2.29 -19.85
C HIS A 80 28.46 -2.62 -18.76
N VAL A 81 28.65 -3.76 -18.10
CA VAL A 81 27.81 -4.17 -16.97
C VAL A 81 27.94 -3.16 -15.83
N VAL A 82 26.82 -2.69 -15.31
CA VAL A 82 26.77 -1.85 -14.12
C VAL A 82 26.88 -2.76 -12.90
N TYR A 83 27.84 -2.48 -12.02
CA TYR A 83 28.02 -3.21 -10.76
C TYR A 83 27.52 -2.37 -9.59
N ASP A 84 26.91 -3.03 -8.60
CA ASP A 84 26.53 -2.41 -7.34
C ASP A 84 27.75 -2.14 -6.44
N SER A 85 27.53 -1.51 -5.29
CA SER A 85 28.58 -1.22 -4.31
C SER A 85 29.26 -2.47 -3.72
N SER A 86 28.68 -3.66 -3.94
CA SER A 86 29.18 -4.96 -3.50
C SER A 86 29.90 -5.74 -4.61
N GLY A 87 29.99 -5.17 -5.82
CA GLY A 87 30.65 -5.80 -6.98
C GLY A 87 29.79 -6.81 -7.73
N ASN A 88 28.48 -6.87 -7.48
CA ASN A 88 27.55 -7.73 -8.22
C ASN A 88 26.92 -6.96 -9.40
N PRO A 89 26.63 -7.63 -10.53
CA PRO A 89 25.92 -7.00 -11.63
C PRO A 89 24.52 -6.56 -11.18
N VAL A 90 24.17 -5.30 -11.43
CA VAL A 90 22.84 -4.78 -11.14
C VAL A 90 21.85 -5.45 -12.10
N THR A 91 20.86 -6.15 -11.56
CA THR A 91 19.79 -6.79 -12.34
C THR A 91 18.44 -6.09 -12.13
N LYS A 92 17.62 -6.07 -13.18
CA LYS A 92 16.22 -5.62 -13.13
C LYS A 92 15.30 -6.72 -13.65
N HIS A 93 14.74 -7.48 -12.72
CA HIS A 93 13.77 -8.53 -13.03
C HIS A 93 12.41 -7.96 -13.39
N ILE A 94 11.66 -8.69 -14.22
CA ILE A 94 10.27 -8.44 -14.56
C ILE A 94 9.43 -9.41 -13.72
N PRO A 95 8.80 -8.95 -12.63
CA PRO A 95 8.05 -9.85 -11.78
C PRO A 95 6.81 -10.37 -12.52
N PHE A 96 6.66 -11.70 -12.58
CA PHE A 96 5.51 -12.32 -13.23
C PHE A 96 4.18 -11.82 -12.70
N VAL A 97 4.08 -11.61 -11.37
CA VAL A 97 2.87 -11.08 -10.73
C VAL A 97 2.47 -9.70 -11.25
N VAL A 98 3.43 -8.82 -11.54
CA VAL A 98 3.14 -7.48 -12.10
C VAL A 98 2.58 -7.61 -13.50
N VAL A 99 3.16 -8.47 -14.33
CA VAL A 99 2.64 -8.76 -15.69
C VAL A 99 1.24 -9.36 -15.63
N TRP A 100 0.99 -10.27 -14.69
CA TRP A 100 -0.33 -10.85 -14.48
C TRP A 100 -1.39 -9.80 -14.10
N LEU A 101 -1.05 -8.88 -13.20
CA LEU A 101 -1.92 -7.76 -12.81
C LEU A 101 -2.19 -6.81 -13.99
N ILE A 102 -1.18 -6.50 -14.81
CA ILE A 102 -1.33 -5.69 -16.03
C ILE A 102 -2.36 -6.34 -16.97
N ILE A 103 -2.19 -7.63 -17.26
CA ILE A 103 -3.10 -8.38 -18.14
C ILE A 103 -4.52 -8.38 -17.56
N GLY A 104 -4.66 -8.61 -16.26
CA GLY A 104 -5.96 -8.55 -15.56
C GLY A 104 -6.62 -7.18 -15.67
N ALA A 105 -5.87 -6.10 -15.40
CA ALA A 105 -6.37 -4.74 -15.46
C ALA A 105 -6.82 -4.34 -16.87
N LEU A 106 -6.05 -4.72 -17.90
CA LEU A 106 -6.43 -4.53 -19.29
C LEU A 106 -7.69 -5.34 -19.62
N PHE A 107 -7.70 -6.65 -19.32
CA PHE A 107 -8.82 -7.53 -19.59
C PHE A 107 -10.12 -6.98 -18.99
N PHE A 108 -10.14 -6.64 -17.70
CA PHE A 108 -11.35 -6.11 -17.06
C PHE A 108 -11.73 -4.73 -17.57
N THR A 109 -10.77 -3.87 -17.89
CA THR A 109 -11.07 -2.56 -18.49
C THR A 109 -11.83 -2.72 -19.81
N PHE A 110 -11.36 -3.57 -20.72
CA PHE A 110 -12.04 -3.81 -21.99
C PHE A 110 -13.34 -4.61 -21.81
N ARG A 111 -13.32 -5.68 -21.01
CA ARG A 111 -14.48 -6.56 -20.77
C ARG A 111 -15.64 -5.83 -20.10
N MET A 112 -15.34 -4.86 -19.24
CA MET A 112 -16.32 -3.99 -18.58
C MET A 112 -16.57 -2.70 -19.37
N LYS A 113 -16.08 -2.60 -20.63
CA LYS A 113 -16.30 -1.47 -21.54
C LYS A 113 -15.91 -0.12 -20.90
N PHE A 114 -14.71 0.01 -20.35
CA PHE A 114 -14.23 1.24 -19.71
C PHE A 114 -15.13 1.74 -18.57
N ILE A 115 -15.48 0.83 -17.65
CA ILE A 115 -16.31 1.15 -16.47
C ILE A 115 -15.65 2.20 -15.56
N ASN A 116 -14.32 2.24 -15.53
CA ASN A 116 -13.52 3.24 -14.83
C ASN A 116 -13.90 4.69 -15.19
N ILE A 117 -14.23 4.95 -16.46
CA ILE A 117 -14.66 6.28 -16.92
C ILE A 117 -16.19 6.42 -16.77
N ARG A 118 -16.96 5.43 -17.25
CA ARG A 118 -18.43 5.53 -17.30
C ARG A 118 -19.08 5.52 -15.92
N GLY A 119 -18.49 4.83 -14.95
CA GLY A 119 -19.01 4.67 -13.60
C GLY A 119 -18.67 5.83 -12.66
N PHE A 120 -17.74 6.71 -13.02
CA PHE A 120 -17.17 7.72 -12.11
C PHE A 120 -18.23 8.64 -11.49
N LYS A 121 -19.14 9.20 -12.30
CA LYS A 121 -20.22 10.07 -11.79
C LYS A 121 -21.15 9.32 -10.84
N HIS A 122 -21.48 8.08 -11.17
CA HIS A 122 -22.36 7.26 -10.34
C HIS A 122 -21.69 6.87 -9.01
N ALA A 123 -20.37 6.63 -9.01
CA ALA A 123 -19.59 6.41 -7.79
C ALA A 123 -19.72 7.58 -6.81
N ILE A 124 -19.63 8.82 -7.32
CA ILE A 124 -19.81 10.03 -6.52
C ILE A 124 -21.25 10.15 -5.98
N ASP A 125 -22.26 9.80 -6.77
CA ASP A 125 -23.65 9.83 -6.32
C ASP A 125 -23.93 8.76 -5.24
N LEU A 126 -23.30 7.59 -5.32
CA LEU A 126 -23.40 6.51 -4.33
C LEU A 126 -22.78 6.92 -2.98
N ILE A 127 -21.55 7.48 -2.96
CA ILE A 127 -20.93 7.91 -1.70
C ILE A 127 -21.63 9.11 -1.06
N ARG A 128 -22.41 9.88 -1.83
CA ARG A 128 -23.27 10.95 -1.32
C ARG A 128 -24.56 10.43 -0.67
N GLY A 129 -24.78 9.12 -0.69
CA GLY A 129 -25.96 8.48 -0.12
C GLY A 129 -27.24 8.65 -0.94
N ARG A 130 -27.15 9.07 -2.22
CA ARG A 130 -28.34 9.33 -3.06
C ARG A 130 -29.16 8.07 -3.35
N PHE A 131 -28.53 6.90 -3.26
CA PHE A 131 -29.14 5.60 -3.52
C PHE A 131 -29.17 4.70 -2.28
N ASP A 132 -28.87 5.26 -1.11
CA ASP A 132 -28.86 4.49 0.14
C ASP A 132 -30.30 4.10 0.51
N ASN A 133 -30.47 2.83 0.88
CA ASN A 133 -31.71 2.31 1.41
C ASN A 133 -31.51 1.90 2.88
N PRO A 134 -32.28 2.45 3.83
CA PRO A 134 -32.16 2.10 5.25
C PRO A 134 -32.37 0.62 5.56
N GLU A 135 -33.12 -0.09 4.70
CA GLU A 135 -33.40 -1.53 4.84
C GLU A 135 -32.27 -2.44 4.35
N ASP A 136 -31.25 -1.88 3.69
CA ASP A 136 -30.15 -2.68 3.15
C ASP A 136 -29.26 -3.22 4.26
N LYS A 137 -28.95 -4.52 4.17
CA LYS A 137 -28.09 -5.21 5.14
C LYS A 137 -26.63 -4.81 4.98
N GLY A 138 -25.98 -4.56 6.10
CA GLY A 138 -24.57 -4.22 6.21
C GLY A 138 -24.28 -3.40 7.46
N GLU A 139 -23.01 -3.06 7.65
CA GLU A 139 -22.54 -2.40 8.87
C GLU A 139 -22.22 -0.93 8.67
N VAL A 140 -21.80 -0.55 7.45
CA VAL A 140 -21.27 0.77 7.12
C VAL A 140 -21.86 1.34 5.82
N SER A 141 -21.86 2.66 5.65
CA SER A 141 -22.32 3.29 4.40
C SER A 141 -21.29 3.14 3.27
N HIS A 142 -21.68 3.46 2.02
CA HIS A 142 -20.76 3.51 0.88
C HIS A 142 -19.55 4.41 1.13
N PHE A 143 -19.76 5.60 1.72
CA PHE A 143 -18.68 6.51 2.06
C PHE A 143 -17.75 5.94 3.14
N GLN A 144 -18.31 5.32 4.17
CA GLN A 144 -17.54 4.71 5.25
C GLN A 144 -16.71 3.51 4.78
N ALA A 145 -17.28 2.68 3.90
CA ALA A 145 -16.58 1.57 3.26
C ALA A 145 -15.41 2.09 2.42
N LEU A 146 -15.66 3.08 1.54
CA LEU A 146 -14.63 3.74 0.75
C LEU A 146 -13.55 4.37 1.62
N ALA A 147 -13.91 5.12 2.67
CA ALA A 147 -12.94 5.74 3.57
C ALA A 147 -12.08 4.70 4.29
N THR A 148 -12.67 3.58 4.70
CA THR A 148 -11.93 2.48 5.36
C THR A 148 -11.00 1.74 4.40
N ALA A 149 -11.39 1.54 3.14
CA ALA A 149 -10.51 0.96 2.14
C ALA A 149 -9.40 1.94 1.72
N LEU A 150 -9.73 3.22 1.56
CA LEU A 150 -8.77 4.30 1.27
C LEU A 150 -7.76 4.50 2.40
N SER A 151 -8.12 4.33 3.67
CA SER A 151 -7.10 4.40 4.74
C SER A 151 -6.06 3.29 4.64
N GLY A 152 -6.45 2.13 4.11
CA GLY A 152 -5.56 0.98 3.94
C GLY A 152 -4.60 1.11 2.76
N THR A 153 -4.99 1.87 1.73
CA THR A 153 -4.24 2.05 0.48
C THR A 153 -3.48 3.37 0.45
N VAL A 154 -4.13 4.47 0.84
CA VAL A 154 -3.52 5.79 0.96
C VAL A 154 -2.75 5.84 2.28
N GLY A 155 -1.47 5.50 2.22
CA GLY A 155 -0.60 5.43 3.38
C GLY A 155 0.81 5.92 3.09
N LEU A 156 1.78 5.48 3.91
CA LEU A 156 3.18 5.86 3.70
C LEU A 156 3.79 5.25 2.44
N GLY A 157 3.15 4.25 1.83
CA GLY A 157 3.49 3.78 0.50
C GLY A 157 3.40 4.88 -0.57
N ASN A 158 2.38 5.74 -0.52
CA ASN A 158 2.17 6.81 -1.51
C ASN A 158 3.19 7.94 -1.40
N ILE A 159 3.78 8.09 -0.23
CA ILE A 159 4.76 9.12 0.09
C ILE A 159 6.15 8.53 -0.17
N ALA A 160 6.54 7.55 0.64
CA ALA A 160 7.87 6.94 0.59
C ALA A 160 8.08 6.06 -0.64
N GLY A 161 7.08 5.25 -1.00
CA GLY A 161 7.21 4.32 -2.12
C GLY A 161 7.27 5.03 -3.46
N VAL A 162 6.50 6.12 -3.65
CA VAL A 162 6.59 6.93 -4.88
C VAL A 162 7.96 7.57 -5.02
N ALA A 163 8.52 8.08 -3.92
CA ALA A 163 9.88 8.59 -3.92
C ALA A 163 10.89 7.54 -4.40
N ILE A 164 10.88 6.36 -3.79
CA ILE A 164 11.77 5.25 -4.15
C ILE A 164 11.58 4.86 -5.62
N ALA A 165 10.33 4.71 -6.08
CA ALA A 165 10.02 4.31 -7.45
C ALA A 165 10.53 5.34 -8.49
N ILE A 166 10.46 6.63 -8.18
CA ILE A 166 10.92 7.70 -9.08
C ILE A 166 12.44 7.84 -9.03
N THR A 167 13.07 7.69 -7.87
CA THR A 167 14.54 7.71 -7.77
C THR A 167 15.16 6.52 -8.50
N MET A 168 14.57 5.32 -8.39
CA MET A 168 15.07 4.11 -9.06
C MET A 168 14.66 3.99 -10.53
N GLY A 169 13.42 4.36 -10.85
CA GLY A 169 12.83 4.24 -12.20
C GLY A 169 13.00 5.49 -13.07
N GLY A 170 13.33 6.63 -12.46
CA GLY A 170 13.29 7.94 -13.08
C GLY A 170 11.88 8.54 -13.17
N PRO A 171 11.76 9.80 -13.61
CA PRO A 171 10.47 10.50 -13.76
C PRO A 171 9.45 9.75 -14.63
N GLY A 172 9.92 8.96 -15.61
CA GLY A 172 9.08 8.17 -16.50
C GLY A 172 8.22 7.11 -15.84
N ALA A 173 8.63 6.59 -14.67
CA ALA A 173 7.82 5.65 -13.90
C ALA A 173 6.45 6.24 -13.52
N THR A 174 6.38 7.57 -13.36
CA THR A 174 5.15 8.30 -13.04
C THR A 174 4.07 8.11 -14.11
N PHE A 175 4.43 8.12 -15.40
CA PHE A 175 3.48 7.93 -16.49
C PHE A 175 2.80 6.56 -16.39
N TRP A 176 3.60 5.51 -16.21
CA TRP A 176 3.10 4.14 -16.10
C TRP A 176 2.34 3.91 -14.81
N MET A 177 2.74 4.57 -13.71
CA MET A 177 2.01 4.55 -12.45
C MET A 177 0.60 5.15 -12.61
N ILE A 178 0.46 6.29 -13.31
CA ILE A 178 -0.84 6.91 -13.62
C ILE A 178 -1.70 5.95 -14.47
N LEU A 179 -1.13 5.39 -15.54
CA LEU A 179 -1.84 4.47 -16.42
C LEU A 179 -2.29 3.22 -15.67
N ALA A 180 -1.42 2.65 -14.85
CA ALA A 180 -1.70 1.51 -14.00
C ALA A 180 -2.82 1.81 -12.99
N GLY A 181 -2.84 3.00 -12.39
CA GLY A 181 -3.94 3.45 -11.53
C GLY A 181 -5.27 3.49 -12.28
N LEU A 182 -5.31 4.08 -13.47
CA LEU A 182 -6.51 4.18 -14.30
C LEU A 182 -7.06 2.82 -14.75
N LEU A 183 -6.17 1.89 -15.11
CA LEU A 183 -6.55 0.52 -15.49
C LEU A 183 -6.95 -0.31 -14.25
N GLY A 184 -6.26 -0.09 -13.13
CA GLY A 184 -6.49 -0.73 -11.83
C GLY A 184 -7.90 -0.48 -11.29
N MET A 185 -8.52 0.66 -11.63
CA MET A 185 -9.93 0.95 -11.30
C MET A 185 -10.87 -0.19 -11.73
N SER A 186 -10.71 -0.73 -12.94
CA SER A 186 -11.59 -1.81 -13.44
C SER A 186 -11.34 -3.15 -12.73
N LEU A 187 -10.09 -3.39 -12.31
CA LEU A 187 -9.70 -4.56 -11.55
C LEU A 187 -10.30 -4.50 -10.13
N LYS A 188 -10.15 -3.35 -9.48
CA LYS A 188 -10.73 -3.00 -8.17
C LYS A 188 -12.26 -3.13 -8.18
N PHE A 189 -12.93 -2.59 -9.20
CA PHE A 189 -14.37 -2.75 -9.41
C PHE A 189 -14.80 -4.22 -9.36
N THR A 190 -14.02 -5.10 -10.00
CA THR A 190 -14.38 -6.51 -10.10
C THR A 190 -14.18 -7.24 -8.78
N GLU A 191 -13.03 -7.07 -8.11
CA GLU A 191 -12.75 -7.72 -6.84
C GLU A 191 -13.73 -7.27 -5.74
N VAL A 192 -14.07 -5.98 -5.68
CA VAL A 192 -15.03 -5.46 -4.70
C VAL A 192 -16.44 -5.94 -5.00
N THR A 193 -16.88 -5.94 -6.27
CA THR A 193 -18.18 -6.51 -6.65
C THR A 193 -18.30 -7.97 -6.20
N LEU A 194 -17.23 -8.76 -6.38
CA LEU A 194 -17.21 -10.16 -5.95
C LEU A 194 -17.18 -10.29 -4.42
N GLY A 195 -16.43 -9.44 -3.73
CA GLY A 195 -16.40 -9.36 -2.26
C GLY A 195 -17.81 -9.21 -1.68
N VAL A 196 -18.54 -8.19 -2.14
CA VAL A 196 -19.91 -7.94 -1.69
C VAL A 196 -20.87 -9.05 -2.12
N LYS A 197 -20.73 -9.58 -3.34
CA LYS A 197 -21.62 -10.63 -3.86
C LYS A 197 -21.53 -11.94 -3.07
N TYR A 198 -20.34 -12.30 -2.59
CA TYR A 198 -20.08 -13.57 -1.93
C TYR A 198 -19.89 -13.47 -0.41
N ARG A 199 -20.12 -12.28 0.18
CA ARG A 199 -20.05 -12.08 1.63
C ARG A 199 -21.05 -12.97 2.40
N ASN A 200 -20.74 -13.20 3.66
CA ASN A 200 -21.66 -13.73 4.66
C ASN A 200 -22.12 -12.58 5.56
N ILE A 201 -23.38 -12.62 5.95
CA ILE A 201 -23.93 -11.80 7.01
C ILE A 201 -24.50 -12.78 8.01
N ASP A 202 -24.00 -12.76 9.24
CA ASP A 202 -24.49 -13.63 10.30
C ASP A 202 -25.77 -13.07 10.97
N GLU A 203 -26.29 -13.79 11.96
CA GLU A 203 -27.51 -13.42 12.69
C GLU A 203 -27.34 -12.13 13.51
N ASP A 204 -26.12 -11.84 13.95
CA ASP A 204 -25.76 -10.61 14.67
C ASP A 204 -25.56 -9.41 13.71
N GLY A 205 -25.67 -9.64 12.40
CA GLY A 205 -25.47 -8.64 11.35
C GLY A 205 -24.01 -8.31 11.08
N ILE A 206 -23.07 -9.12 11.56
CA ILE A 206 -21.63 -9.00 11.29
C ILE A 206 -21.35 -9.55 9.89
N VAL A 207 -20.57 -8.80 9.13
CA VAL A 207 -20.28 -9.11 7.75
C VAL A 207 -18.86 -9.66 7.60
N SER A 208 -18.74 -10.78 6.88
CA SER A 208 -17.45 -11.34 6.48
C SER A 208 -17.43 -11.56 4.97
N GLY A 209 -16.48 -10.93 4.28
CA GLY A 209 -16.38 -10.99 2.82
C GLY A 209 -14.96 -10.75 2.34
N GLY A 210 -14.78 -10.79 1.03
CA GLY A 210 -13.47 -10.69 0.37
C GLY A 210 -13.03 -11.99 -0.30
N PRO A 211 -11.73 -12.12 -0.64
CA PRO A 211 -11.25 -13.15 -1.55
C PRO A 211 -11.39 -14.56 -1.03
N MET A 212 -11.17 -14.77 0.27
CA MET A 212 -11.43 -16.04 0.94
C MET A 212 -12.86 -16.56 0.75
N HIS A 213 -13.85 -15.66 0.59
CA HIS A 213 -15.24 -16.03 0.36
C HIS A 213 -15.56 -16.20 -1.13
N TYR A 214 -15.16 -15.28 -2.00
CA TYR A 214 -15.49 -15.41 -3.43
C TYR A 214 -14.67 -16.50 -4.13
N LEU A 215 -13.46 -16.83 -3.66
CA LEU A 215 -12.68 -17.94 -4.20
C LEU A 215 -13.32 -19.29 -3.82
N SER A 216 -13.69 -19.45 -2.55
CA SER A 216 -14.29 -20.70 -2.06
C SER A 216 -15.72 -20.92 -2.56
N LYS A 217 -16.57 -19.89 -2.55
CA LYS A 217 -17.97 -19.99 -3.00
C LYS A 217 -18.13 -19.80 -4.50
N GLY A 218 -17.43 -18.83 -5.08
CA GLY A 218 -17.58 -18.47 -6.49
C GLY A 218 -17.05 -19.53 -7.44
N LEU A 219 -16.02 -20.29 -7.04
CA LEU A 219 -15.47 -21.40 -7.83
C LEU A 219 -16.11 -22.76 -7.53
N LYS A 220 -16.96 -22.87 -6.50
CA LYS A 220 -17.55 -24.14 -6.05
C LYS A 220 -18.20 -24.93 -7.19
N ASP A 221 -19.04 -24.25 -7.96
CA ASP A 221 -19.84 -24.85 -9.03
C ASP A 221 -19.28 -24.55 -10.43
N LYS A 222 -18.04 -24.03 -10.50
CA LYS A 222 -17.38 -23.73 -11.77
C LYS A 222 -16.58 -24.93 -12.26
N LYS A 223 -16.61 -25.13 -13.57
CA LYS A 223 -15.80 -26.12 -14.26
C LYS A 223 -14.83 -25.40 -15.20
N LEU A 224 -13.56 -25.75 -15.12
CA LEU A 224 -12.52 -25.26 -16.03
C LEU A 224 -11.87 -26.48 -16.68
N PHE A 225 -11.86 -26.53 -18.02
CA PHE A 225 -11.41 -27.70 -18.80
C PHE A 225 -12.06 -29.03 -18.36
N GLY A 226 -13.33 -29.00 -17.96
CA GLY A 226 -14.07 -30.18 -17.47
C GLY A 226 -13.80 -30.58 -16.02
N LEU A 227 -12.79 -29.98 -15.36
CA LEU A 227 -12.46 -30.22 -13.96
C LEU A 227 -13.24 -29.29 -13.03
N GLY A 228 -13.79 -29.83 -11.93
CA GLY A 228 -14.48 -29.05 -10.92
C GLY A 228 -13.52 -28.18 -10.11
N MET A 229 -13.79 -26.88 -10.01
CA MET A 229 -12.89 -25.91 -9.36
C MET A 229 -13.14 -25.73 -7.85
N GLY A 230 -14.13 -26.41 -7.26
CA GLY A 230 -14.50 -26.18 -5.86
C GLY A 230 -13.40 -26.52 -4.85
N GLY A 231 -12.64 -27.60 -5.07
CA GLY A 231 -11.48 -27.95 -4.24
C GLY A 231 -10.36 -26.91 -4.37
N PHE A 232 -10.04 -26.55 -5.61
CA PHE A 232 -9.02 -25.54 -5.92
C PHE A 232 -9.35 -24.16 -5.31
N GLY A 233 -10.61 -23.71 -5.41
CA GLY A 233 -11.04 -22.44 -4.81
C GLY A 233 -10.92 -22.41 -3.29
N LYS A 234 -11.13 -23.54 -2.61
CA LYS A 234 -10.89 -23.64 -1.16
C LYS A 234 -9.41 -23.52 -0.82
N VAL A 235 -8.53 -24.17 -1.57
CA VAL A 235 -7.08 -24.07 -1.38
C VAL A 235 -6.62 -22.63 -1.56
N LEU A 236 -7.04 -21.96 -2.63
CA LEU A 236 -6.71 -20.54 -2.86
C LEU A 236 -7.24 -19.62 -1.75
N ALA A 237 -8.45 -19.87 -1.24
CA ALA A 237 -9.01 -19.11 -0.13
C ALA A 237 -8.17 -19.23 1.16
N VAL A 238 -7.68 -20.43 1.48
CA VAL A 238 -6.80 -20.67 2.63
C VAL A 238 -5.45 -19.98 2.44
N ILE A 239 -4.83 -20.15 1.27
CA ILE A 239 -3.55 -19.48 0.94
C ILE A 239 -3.70 -17.96 1.06
N PHE A 240 -4.75 -17.38 0.46
CA PHE A 240 -5.03 -15.95 0.56
C PHE A 240 -5.19 -15.51 2.01
N SER A 241 -5.93 -16.27 2.83
CA SER A 241 -6.16 -15.93 4.24
C SER A 241 -4.85 -15.90 5.04
N ILE A 242 -3.93 -16.84 4.81
CA ILE A 242 -2.62 -16.86 5.47
C ILE A 242 -1.78 -15.66 5.01
N LEU A 243 -1.72 -15.42 3.70
CA LEU A 243 -0.92 -14.33 3.13
C LEU A 243 -1.43 -12.95 3.54
N VAL A 244 -2.74 -12.72 3.56
CA VAL A 244 -3.31 -11.42 3.95
C VAL A 244 -3.11 -11.13 5.44
N VAL A 245 -3.16 -12.17 6.29
CA VAL A 245 -2.80 -12.06 7.71
C VAL A 245 -1.33 -11.69 7.84
N GLY A 246 -0.42 -12.35 7.12
CA GLY A 246 1.00 -11.97 7.10
C GLY A 246 1.23 -10.53 6.63
N ALA A 247 0.56 -10.12 5.55
CA ALA A 247 0.64 -8.78 5.01
C ALA A 247 0.17 -7.70 6.00
N SER A 248 -0.83 -8.02 6.85
CA SER A 248 -1.34 -7.11 7.88
C SER A 248 -0.28 -6.74 8.93
N PHE A 249 0.62 -7.66 9.30
CA PHE A 249 1.71 -7.38 10.22
C PHE A 249 2.81 -6.56 9.55
N GLY A 250 3.21 -6.93 8.33
CA GLY A 250 4.29 -6.26 7.60
C GLY A 250 3.91 -4.88 7.10
N GLY A 251 3.19 -4.82 5.97
CA GLY A 251 2.83 -3.56 5.30
C GLY A 251 1.78 -2.75 6.06
N GLY A 252 0.82 -3.44 6.69
CA GLY A 252 -0.27 -2.81 7.43
C GLY A 252 0.15 -2.16 8.75
N ASN A 253 1.15 -2.73 9.45
CA ASN A 253 1.56 -2.28 10.79
C ASN A 253 3.04 -1.89 10.88
N MET A 254 3.96 -2.84 10.73
CA MET A 254 5.40 -2.61 10.99
C MET A 254 5.97 -1.49 10.11
N PHE A 255 5.69 -1.50 8.81
CA PHE A 255 6.15 -0.47 7.87
C PHE A 255 5.57 0.91 8.23
N GLN A 256 4.27 0.98 8.55
CA GLN A 256 3.60 2.24 8.87
C GLN A 256 4.15 2.87 10.16
N ALA A 257 4.31 2.06 11.21
CA ALA A 257 4.84 2.52 12.49
C ALA A 257 6.31 2.98 12.36
N ASN A 258 7.14 2.25 11.61
CA ASN A 258 8.54 2.63 11.38
C ASN A 258 8.65 3.92 10.57
N GLN A 259 7.96 4.03 9.43
CA GLN A 259 8.05 5.23 8.59
C GLN A 259 7.48 6.47 9.30
N ALA A 260 6.44 6.32 10.12
CA ALA A 260 5.94 7.41 10.96
C ALA A 260 6.97 7.86 12.01
N PHE A 261 7.66 6.90 12.64
CA PHE A 261 8.72 7.20 13.60
C PHE A 261 9.92 7.89 12.93
N GLN A 262 10.36 7.44 11.75
CA GLN A 262 11.45 8.08 10.98
C GLN A 262 11.13 9.51 10.56
N GLN A 263 9.87 9.80 10.25
CA GLN A 263 9.46 11.19 10.02
C GLN A 263 9.55 12.02 11.31
N PHE A 264 9.16 11.44 12.44
CA PHE A 264 9.24 12.10 13.74
C PHE A 264 10.66 12.44 14.14
N THR A 265 11.62 11.53 13.94
CA THR A 265 13.05 11.76 14.23
C THR A 265 13.65 12.84 13.32
N THR A 266 13.15 12.98 12.09
CA THR A 266 13.55 14.06 11.17
C THR A 266 13.20 15.46 11.72
N ILE A 267 12.09 15.58 12.46
CA ILE A 267 11.64 16.85 13.05
C ILE A 267 12.20 17.06 14.46
N VAL A 268 12.25 15.98 15.25
CA VAL A 268 12.71 15.98 16.64
C VAL A 268 13.82 14.94 16.80
N PRO A 269 15.08 15.28 16.52
CA PRO A 269 16.18 14.31 16.59
C PRO A 269 16.37 13.70 17.99
N ALA A 270 15.96 14.40 19.06
CA ALA A 270 16.08 13.93 20.43
C ALA A 270 15.34 12.62 20.75
N ILE A 271 14.37 12.21 19.92
CA ILE A 271 13.59 10.99 20.14
C ILE A 271 14.10 9.77 19.34
N GLU A 272 15.25 9.86 18.67
CA GLU A 272 15.81 8.79 17.82
C GLU A 272 15.88 7.41 18.51
N ASN A 273 16.20 7.38 19.81
CA ASN A 273 16.30 6.13 20.58
C ASN A 273 14.98 5.71 21.28
N HIS A 274 13.86 6.37 20.99
CA HIS A 274 12.58 6.17 21.66
C HIS A 274 11.53 5.43 20.80
N GLY A 275 11.96 4.69 19.78
CA GLY A 275 11.09 3.98 18.84
C GLY A 275 10.09 3.02 19.52
N VAL A 276 10.52 2.32 20.58
CA VAL A 276 9.64 1.43 21.36
C VAL A 276 8.51 2.21 22.03
N GLY A 277 8.82 3.36 22.64
CA GLY A 277 7.82 4.23 23.27
C GLY A 277 6.81 4.77 22.26
N PHE A 278 7.29 5.20 21.09
CA PHE A 278 6.43 5.61 19.99
C PHE A 278 5.50 4.48 19.53
N GLY A 279 6.05 3.28 19.32
CA GLY A 279 5.27 2.11 18.92
C GLY A 279 4.19 1.72 19.95
N VAL A 280 4.52 1.75 21.25
CA VAL A 280 3.55 1.47 22.32
C VAL A 280 2.41 2.50 22.33
N ILE A 281 2.73 3.79 22.19
CA ILE A 281 1.72 4.85 22.11
C ILE A 281 0.81 4.63 20.89
N MET A 282 1.39 4.38 19.71
CA MET A 282 0.62 4.11 18.50
C MET A 282 -0.27 2.87 18.67
N ALA A 283 0.25 1.79 19.26
CA ALA A 283 -0.51 0.57 19.51
C ALA A 283 -1.71 0.81 20.44
N ILE A 284 -1.55 1.62 21.49
CA ILE A 284 -2.67 1.99 22.39
C ILE A 284 -3.74 2.77 21.63
N ILE A 285 -3.35 3.75 20.81
CA ILE A 285 -4.30 4.57 20.04
C ILE A 285 -5.04 3.70 19.01
N VAL A 286 -4.34 2.82 18.30
CA VAL A 286 -4.94 1.84 17.37
C VAL A 286 -5.90 0.91 18.11
N ALA A 287 -5.49 0.36 19.27
CA ALA A 287 -6.30 -0.54 20.08
C ALA A 287 -7.66 0.07 20.46
N VAL A 288 -7.69 1.34 20.85
CA VAL A 288 -8.93 2.06 21.20
C VAL A 288 -9.95 2.04 20.07
N VAL A 289 -9.49 2.12 18.81
CA VAL A 289 -10.37 2.13 17.63
C VAL A 289 -10.84 0.73 17.26
N ILE A 290 -9.92 -0.24 17.17
CA ILE A 290 -10.21 -1.58 16.64
C ILE A 290 -11.08 -2.42 17.59
N ILE A 291 -11.08 -2.14 18.90
CA ILE A 291 -11.99 -2.79 19.87
C ILE A 291 -13.47 -2.57 19.49
N GLY A 292 -13.77 -1.48 18.79
CA GLY A 292 -15.10 -1.17 18.27
C GLY A 292 -15.53 -2.00 17.05
N GLY A 293 -14.65 -2.81 16.47
CA GLY A 293 -14.86 -3.52 15.21
C GLY A 293 -14.98 -2.58 14.02
N ILE A 294 -15.51 -3.07 12.89
CA ILE A 294 -15.57 -2.32 11.63
C ILE A 294 -16.34 -1.01 11.75
N LYS A 295 -17.39 -0.94 12.58
CA LYS A 295 -18.14 0.31 12.86
C LYS A 295 -17.30 1.34 13.60
N GLY A 296 -16.36 0.90 14.44
CA GLY A 296 -15.40 1.77 15.12
C GLY A 296 -14.37 2.33 14.14
N ILE A 297 -13.78 1.46 13.33
CA ILE A 297 -12.82 1.82 12.28
C ILE A 297 -13.45 2.83 11.32
N ALA A 298 -14.61 2.50 10.75
CA ALA A 298 -15.35 3.37 9.82
C ALA A 298 -15.64 4.77 10.36
N ARG A 299 -16.03 4.89 11.63
CA ARG A 299 -16.32 6.20 12.26
C ARG A 299 -15.07 7.08 12.40
N VAL A 300 -13.89 6.47 12.50
CA VAL A 300 -12.62 7.18 12.57
C VAL A 300 -12.13 7.50 11.16
N THR A 301 -12.11 6.51 10.26
CA THR A 301 -11.62 6.67 8.88
C THR A 301 -12.45 7.67 8.09
N GLU A 302 -13.77 7.72 8.26
CA GLU A 302 -14.65 8.70 7.58
C GLU A 302 -14.26 10.17 7.82
N LYS A 303 -13.56 10.46 8.93
CA LYS A 303 -13.09 11.80 9.30
C LYS A 303 -11.61 11.98 9.04
N VAL A 304 -10.80 11.00 9.45
CA VAL A 304 -9.34 11.06 9.35
C VAL A 304 -8.90 11.06 7.89
N VAL A 305 -9.51 10.22 7.05
CA VAL A 305 -9.06 10.02 5.65
C VAL A 305 -9.25 11.27 4.79
N PRO A 306 -10.44 11.92 4.75
CA PRO A 306 -10.59 13.17 4.02
C PRO A 306 -9.67 14.27 4.56
N PHE A 307 -9.48 14.34 5.88
CA PHE A 307 -8.65 15.36 6.51
C PHE A 307 -7.16 15.19 6.17
N MET A 308 -6.60 13.99 6.32
CA MET A 308 -5.19 13.73 6.01
C MET A 308 -4.90 13.90 4.51
N ALA A 309 -5.80 13.44 3.64
CA ALA A 309 -5.68 13.61 2.19
C ALA A 309 -5.74 15.09 1.81
N LEU A 310 -6.66 15.87 2.39
CA LEU A 310 -6.79 17.30 2.11
C LEU A 310 -5.52 18.07 2.51
N ILE A 311 -4.97 17.81 3.70
CA ILE A 311 -3.72 18.45 4.15
C ILE A 311 -2.60 18.18 3.15
N TYR A 312 -2.43 16.92 2.76
CA TYR A 312 -1.36 16.52 1.86
C TYR A 312 -1.54 17.12 0.45
N ILE A 313 -2.75 17.01 -0.10
CA ILE A 313 -3.10 17.55 -1.42
C ILE A 313 -2.88 19.06 -1.45
N VAL A 314 -3.32 19.81 -0.43
CA VAL A 314 -3.12 21.26 -0.35
C VAL A 314 -1.63 21.59 -0.29
N ALA A 315 -0.86 20.89 0.55
CA ALA A 315 0.59 21.11 0.65
C ALA A 315 1.29 20.86 -0.70
N ALA A 316 0.97 19.75 -1.37
CA ALA A 316 1.53 19.43 -2.68
C ALA A 316 1.09 20.44 -3.76
N LEU A 317 -0.18 20.84 -3.78
CA LEU A 317 -0.70 21.83 -4.71
C LEU A 317 -0.02 23.19 -4.54
N ILE A 318 0.25 23.64 -3.31
CA ILE A 318 1.00 24.88 -3.07
C ILE A 318 2.37 24.80 -3.75
N ILE A 319 3.11 23.71 -3.58
CA ILE A 319 4.41 23.52 -4.23
C ILE A 319 4.28 23.49 -5.75
N ILE A 320 3.28 22.78 -6.28
CA ILE A 320 3.04 22.69 -7.73
C ILE A 320 2.72 24.09 -8.29
N PHE A 321 1.89 24.88 -7.63
CA PHE A 321 1.55 26.25 -8.06
C PHE A 321 2.72 27.23 -7.94
N MET A 322 3.60 27.05 -6.95
CA MET A 322 4.82 27.83 -6.86
C MET A 322 5.80 27.54 -8.01
N ASN A 323 5.76 26.32 -8.55
CA ASN A 323 6.59 25.87 -9.67
C ASN A 323 5.80 25.79 -10.98
N ILE A 324 4.73 26.61 -11.12
CA ILE A 324 3.79 26.50 -12.24
C ILE A 324 4.46 26.66 -13.62
N THR A 325 5.53 27.45 -13.70
CA THR A 325 6.30 27.68 -14.93
C THR A 325 7.05 26.41 -15.39
N GLU A 326 7.43 25.55 -14.45
CA GLU A 326 8.18 24.32 -14.71
C GLU A 326 7.27 23.13 -15.05
N ILE A 327 5.95 23.28 -14.94
CA ILE A 327 4.99 22.18 -15.20
C ILE A 327 5.23 21.56 -16.58
N GLY A 328 5.44 22.38 -17.61
CA GLY A 328 5.71 21.90 -18.97
C GLY A 328 7.00 21.06 -19.05
N HIS A 329 8.06 21.49 -18.35
CA HIS A 329 9.32 20.76 -18.29
C HIS A 329 9.16 19.43 -17.55
N VAL A 330 8.46 19.40 -16.41
CA VAL A 330 8.20 18.17 -15.66
C VAL A 330 7.37 17.17 -16.45
N PHE A 331 6.32 17.60 -17.13
CA PHE A 331 5.56 16.72 -18.02
C PHE A 331 6.42 16.18 -19.17
N SER A 332 7.31 17.00 -19.73
CA SER A 332 8.28 16.55 -20.74
C SER A 332 9.23 15.50 -20.18
N MET A 333 9.74 15.66 -18.95
CA MET A 333 10.59 14.66 -18.31
C MET A 333 9.85 13.35 -18.02
N ILE A 334 8.59 13.41 -17.58
CA ILE A 334 7.75 12.23 -17.37
C ILE A 334 7.53 11.50 -18.69
N TYR A 335 7.12 12.21 -19.75
CA TYR A 335 6.86 11.62 -21.05
C TYR A 335 8.13 11.04 -21.69
N ASN A 336 9.19 11.84 -21.78
CA ASN A 336 10.46 11.39 -22.36
C ASN A 336 11.09 10.28 -21.53
N GLY A 337 11.00 10.35 -20.21
CA GLY A 337 11.48 9.28 -19.32
C GLY A 337 10.72 7.97 -19.50
N ALA A 338 9.44 8.02 -19.89
CA ALA A 338 8.61 6.83 -20.07
C ALA A 338 8.84 6.15 -21.42
N PHE A 339 8.99 6.94 -22.50
CA PHE A 339 9.07 6.42 -23.87
C PHE A 339 10.49 6.38 -24.45
N ASN A 340 11.40 7.21 -23.94
CA ASN A 340 12.81 7.30 -24.37
C ASN A 340 13.78 6.90 -23.24
N ALA A 341 13.37 5.92 -22.43
CA ALA A 341 14.16 5.45 -21.29
C ALA A 341 15.50 4.84 -21.74
N PRO A 342 16.65 5.26 -21.17
CA PRO A 342 17.94 4.65 -21.46
C PRO A 342 17.96 3.16 -21.12
N ALA A 343 18.72 2.36 -21.89
CA ALA A 343 18.92 0.93 -21.61
C ALA A 343 19.41 0.67 -20.17
N MET A 344 20.26 1.54 -19.63
CA MET A 344 20.69 1.58 -18.21
C MET A 344 19.56 1.54 -17.18
N LYS A 345 18.37 2.05 -17.51
CA LYS A 345 17.24 2.04 -16.57
C LYS A 345 16.33 0.82 -16.76
N GLY A 346 16.76 -0.18 -17.52
CA GLY A 346 15.94 -1.30 -18.00
C GLY A 346 15.16 -0.96 -19.28
N GLY A 347 15.53 0.14 -19.95
CA GLY A 347 14.83 0.66 -21.13
C GLY A 347 13.34 0.93 -20.87
N PHE A 348 12.55 0.90 -21.94
CA PHE A 348 11.10 1.08 -21.89
C PHE A 348 10.41 0.09 -20.93
N VAL A 349 10.79 -1.19 -20.99
CA VAL A 349 10.15 -2.26 -20.22
C VAL A 349 10.42 -2.11 -18.72
N GLY A 350 11.65 -1.81 -18.32
CA GLY A 350 11.99 -1.62 -16.91
C GLY A 350 11.27 -0.43 -16.27
N VAL A 351 11.15 0.69 -16.99
CA VAL A 351 10.41 1.88 -16.50
C VAL A 351 8.90 1.61 -16.42
N LEU A 352 8.36 0.85 -17.37
CA LEU A 352 6.97 0.38 -17.34
C LEU A 352 6.70 -0.48 -16.11
N ILE A 353 7.52 -1.51 -15.91
CA ILE A 353 7.36 -2.44 -14.78
C ILE A 353 7.52 -1.71 -13.45
N ALA A 354 8.48 -0.80 -13.31
CA ALA A 354 8.64 0.02 -12.11
C ALA A 354 7.37 0.83 -11.79
N GLY A 355 6.76 1.48 -12.78
CA GLY A 355 5.53 2.25 -12.57
C GLY A 355 4.33 1.38 -12.23
N PHE A 356 4.13 0.26 -12.94
CA PHE A 356 3.03 -0.68 -12.66
C PHE A 356 3.18 -1.39 -11.31
N GLN A 357 4.39 -1.82 -10.96
CA GLN A 357 4.68 -2.40 -9.65
C GLN A 357 4.35 -1.42 -8.53
N ARG A 358 4.79 -0.16 -8.66
CA ARG A 358 4.49 0.86 -7.65
C ARG A 358 2.99 1.13 -7.54
N ALA A 359 2.29 1.27 -8.67
CA ALA A 359 0.85 1.47 -8.65
C ALA A 359 0.11 0.31 -7.99
N ALA A 360 0.48 -0.94 -8.30
CA ALA A 360 -0.11 -2.13 -7.70
C ALA A 360 0.09 -2.17 -6.18
N PHE A 361 1.25 -1.76 -5.67
CA PHE A 361 1.49 -1.63 -4.23
C PHE A 361 0.84 -0.40 -3.58
N SER A 362 0.42 0.58 -4.36
CA SER A 362 -0.20 1.81 -3.85
C SER A 362 -1.70 1.62 -3.68
N ASN A 363 -2.39 1.30 -4.77
CA ASN A 363 -3.85 1.17 -4.77
C ASN A 363 -4.35 -0.26 -4.51
N GLU A 364 -3.44 -1.23 -4.44
CA GLU A 364 -3.72 -2.63 -4.17
C GLU A 364 -4.73 -3.26 -5.15
N ALA A 365 -4.86 -2.72 -6.36
CA ALA A 365 -5.79 -3.25 -7.35
C ALA A 365 -5.38 -4.67 -7.77
N GLY A 366 -6.29 -5.61 -7.57
CA GLY A 366 -6.07 -7.03 -7.86
C GLY A 366 -5.38 -7.81 -6.75
N VAL A 367 -5.02 -7.15 -5.64
CA VAL A 367 -4.51 -7.82 -4.43
C VAL A 367 -5.66 -8.43 -3.62
N GLY A 368 -6.86 -7.85 -3.69
CA GLY A 368 -8.07 -8.37 -3.05
C GLY A 368 -8.35 -7.90 -1.63
N SER A 369 -7.41 -7.23 -0.95
CA SER A 369 -7.54 -6.66 0.40
C SER A 369 -8.71 -5.68 0.54
N ALA A 370 -8.81 -4.70 -0.36
CA ALA A 370 -9.86 -3.67 -0.33
C ALA A 370 -11.28 -4.26 -0.30
N SER A 371 -11.48 -5.40 -0.97
CA SER A 371 -12.78 -6.09 -0.99
C SER A 371 -13.23 -6.59 0.37
N ILE A 372 -12.33 -6.73 1.36
CA ILE A 372 -12.66 -7.09 2.74
C ILE A 372 -13.42 -5.93 3.42
N ALA A 373 -12.85 -4.72 3.37
CA ALA A 373 -13.48 -3.52 3.94
C ALA A 373 -14.81 -3.19 3.24
N HIS A 374 -14.81 -3.20 1.91
CA HIS A 374 -16.00 -2.94 1.11
C HIS A 374 -17.10 -4.00 1.30
N SER A 375 -16.75 -5.22 1.70
CA SER A 375 -17.75 -6.24 1.97
C SER A 375 -18.71 -5.84 3.09
N ALA A 376 -18.34 -4.95 4.01
CA ALA A 376 -19.19 -4.51 5.13
C ALA A 376 -20.29 -3.50 4.76
N VAL A 377 -20.34 -3.03 3.50
CA VAL A 377 -21.24 -1.94 3.07
C VAL A 377 -22.74 -2.31 3.15
N LYS A 378 -23.61 -1.34 3.41
CA LYS A 378 -25.06 -1.51 3.33
C LYS A 378 -25.54 -1.43 1.89
N THR A 379 -25.64 -2.58 1.22
CA THR A 379 -26.23 -2.68 -0.14
C THR A 379 -26.75 -4.08 -0.47
N ASP A 380 -27.84 -4.16 -1.21
CA ASP A 380 -28.34 -5.38 -1.84
C ASP A 380 -27.76 -5.62 -3.26
N LYS A 381 -27.13 -4.59 -3.85
CA LYS A 381 -26.60 -4.61 -5.21
C LYS A 381 -25.08 -4.58 -5.19
N PRO A 382 -24.38 -5.73 -5.31
CA PRO A 382 -22.92 -5.78 -5.24
C PRO A 382 -22.19 -4.88 -6.22
N ILE A 383 -22.80 -4.64 -7.39
CA ILE A 383 -22.23 -3.79 -8.44
C ILE A 383 -22.15 -2.32 -7.98
N SER A 384 -23.07 -1.86 -7.14
CA SER A 384 -23.04 -0.48 -6.63
C SER A 384 -21.71 -0.21 -5.92
N GLU A 385 -21.29 -1.13 -5.05
CA GLU A 385 -20.04 -1.00 -4.32
C GLU A 385 -18.81 -1.17 -5.21
N GLY A 386 -18.87 -2.05 -6.20
CA GLY A 386 -17.84 -2.11 -7.23
C GLY A 386 -17.64 -0.75 -7.93
N ILE A 387 -18.72 -0.01 -8.18
CA ILE A 387 -18.65 1.33 -8.78
C ILE A 387 -18.02 2.33 -7.81
N VAL A 388 -18.35 2.27 -6.51
CA VAL A 388 -17.71 3.11 -5.48
C VAL A 388 -16.19 2.88 -5.44
N ALA A 389 -15.76 1.62 -5.51
CA ALA A 389 -14.36 1.23 -5.46
C ALA A 389 -13.51 1.74 -6.65
N LEU A 390 -14.14 2.24 -7.73
CA LEU A 390 -13.42 2.96 -8.78
C LEU A 390 -12.66 4.17 -8.26
N LEU A 391 -13.18 4.82 -7.21
CA LEU A 391 -12.59 6.03 -6.64
C LEU A 391 -11.27 5.75 -5.91
N GLU A 392 -11.04 4.52 -5.45
CA GLU A 392 -9.84 4.15 -4.71
C GLU A 392 -8.55 4.35 -5.54
N PRO A 393 -8.28 3.61 -6.65
CA PRO A 393 -7.08 3.85 -7.45
C PRO A 393 -6.96 5.26 -8.02
N PHE A 394 -8.10 5.94 -8.24
CA PHE A 394 -8.10 7.31 -8.72
C PHE A 394 -7.56 8.29 -7.67
N ILE A 395 -8.10 8.27 -6.45
CA ILE A 395 -7.67 9.15 -5.36
C ILE A 395 -6.23 8.81 -4.97
N ASP A 396 -5.94 7.53 -4.80
CA ASP A 396 -4.67 7.00 -4.32
C ASP A 396 -3.52 7.28 -5.31
N THR A 397 -3.63 6.71 -6.52
CA THR A 397 -2.52 6.66 -7.46
C THR A 397 -2.57 7.80 -8.47
N VAL A 398 -3.74 8.05 -9.06
CA VAL A 398 -3.87 9.05 -10.12
C VAL A 398 -3.74 10.47 -9.56
N LEU A 399 -4.23 10.72 -8.34
CA LEU A 399 -4.18 12.03 -7.71
C LEU A 399 -3.01 12.14 -6.73
N ILE A 400 -3.01 11.40 -5.62
CA ILE A 400 -2.02 11.59 -4.55
C ILE A 400 -0.62 11.20 -5.01
N CYS A 401 -0.42 10.01 -5.58
CA CYS A 401 0.92 9.59 -6.05
C CYS A 401 1.45 10.48 -7.18
N THR A 402 0.60 10.96 -8.09
CA THR A 402 1.02 11.93 -9.12
C THR A 402 1.48 13.24 -8.51
N MET A 403 0.76 13.77 -7.52
CA MET A 403 1.16 15.00 -6.84
C MET A 403 2.49 14.81 -6.10
N THR A 404 2.66 13.69 -5.39
CA THR A 404 3.95 13.33 -4.78
C THR A 404 5.06 13.29 -5.83
N ALA A 405 4.81 12.60 -6.95
CA ALA A 405 5.77 12.49 -8.04
C ALA A 405 6.19 13.85 -8.59
N MET A 406 5.22 14.73 -8.84
CA MET A 406 5.49 16.08 -9.33
C MET A 406 6.34 16.87 -8.34
N VAL A 407 6.05 16.84 -7.05
CA VAL A 407 6.86 17.54 -6.04
C VAL A 407 8.31 17.03 -6.02
N ILE A 408 8.50 15.71 -6.04
CA ILE A 408 9.84 15.10 -6.05
C ILE A 408 10.60 15.47 -7.33
N ILE A 409 9.89 15.55 -8.45
CA ILE A 409 10.49 15.93 -9.72
C ILE A 409 10.85 17.43 -9.75
N PHE A 410 9.96 18.33 -9.32
CA PHE A 410 10.23 19.77 -9.26
C PHE A 410 11.43 20.11 -8.38
N THR A 411 11.57 19.39 -7.27
CA THR A 411 12.60 19.67 -6.26
C THR A 411 13.94 19.00 -6.57
N GLY A 412 14.03 18.21 -7.65
CA GLY A 412 15.26 17.51 -8.05
C GLY A 412 15.58 16.26 -7.25
N TYR A 413 14.77 15.91 -6.24
CA TYR A 413 14.99 14.73 -5.38
C TYR A 413 14.72 13.39 -6.08
N TYR A 414 14.28 13.41 -7.34
CA TYR A 414 14.28 12.23 -8.20
C TYR A 414 15.70 11.78 -8.60
N ASP A 415 16.71 12.64 -8.48
CA ASP A 415 18.10 12.30 -8.79
C ASP A 415 18.70 11.45 -7.65
N PRO A 416 19.19 10.22 -7.94
CA PRO A 416 19.85 9.37 -6.95
C PRO A 416 21.00 10.03 -6.20
N HIS A 417 21.72 10.98 -6.81
CA HIS A 417 22.81 11.70 -6.16
C HIS A 417 22.31 12.66 -5.08
N VAL A 418 21.14 13.28 -5.30
CA VAL A 418 20.49 14.17 -4.32
C VAL A 418 19.77 13.36 -3.24
N ALA A 419 19.21 12.21 -3.62
CA ALA A 419 18.50 11.30 -2.74
C ALA A 419 19.42 10.39 -1.89
N ALA A 420 20.74 10.45 -2.10
CA ALA A 420 21.69 9.54 -1.46
C ALA A 420 21.59 9.58 0.07
N GLY A 421 21.39 8.40 0.68
CA GLY A 421 21.29 8.25 2.13
C GLY A 421 19.95 8.70 2.75
N LEU A 422 18.96 9.07 1.94
CA LEU A 422 17.61 9.38 2.40
C LEU A 422 16.69 8.18 2.20
N ASP A 423 15.97 7.79 3.25
CA ASP A 423 14.90 6.80 3.14
C ASP A 423 13.58 7.45 2.66
N GLY A 424 12.68 6.69 2.04
CA GLY A 424 11.60 7.22 1.20
C GLY A 424 10.75 8.33 1.83
N VAL A 425 10.39 8.24 3.12
CA VAL A 425 9.62 9.30 3.79
C VAL A 425 10.46 10.54 4.06
N GLN A 426 11.75 10.35 4.42
CA GLN A 426 12.70 11.43 4.64
C GLN A 426 13.01 12.16 3.33
N LEU A 427 13.14 11.42 2.22
CA LEU A 427 13.31 11.99 0.89
C LEU A 427 12.15 12.92 0.54
N THR A 428 10.91 12.46 0.73
CA THR A 428 9.74 13.30 0.46
C THR A 428 9.69 14.50 1.40
N SER A 429 9.99 14.29 2.69
CA SER A 429 10.06 15.38 3.67
C SER A 429 11.10 16.45 3.28
N LYS A 430 12.28 16.04 2.81
CA LYS A 430 13.35 16.92 2.33
C LYS A 430 13.00 17.63 1.03
N ALA A 431 12.35 16.94 0.10
CA ALA A 431 11.81 17.54 -1.12
C ALA A 431 10.83 18.68 -0.79
N PHE A 432 9.91 18.46 0.14
CA PHE A 432 9.00 19.52 0.57
C PHE A 432 9.72 20.64 1.35
N GLN A 433 10.70 20.28 2.20
CA GLN A 433 11.51 21.25 2.96
C GLN A 433 12.28 22.22 2.05
N SER A 434 12.75 21.75 0.89
CA SER A 434 13.57 22.57 -0.02
C SER A 434 12.79 23.72 -0.63
N VAL A 435 11.45 23.62 -0.69
CA VAL A 435 10.57 24.70 -1.13
C VAL A 435 10.32 25.70 0.00
N TYR A 436 9.92 25.22 1.18
CA TYR A 436 9.82 26.02 2.40
C TYR A 436 10.10 25.20 3.67
N TRP A 437 10.76 25.86 4.62
CA TRP A 437 11.23 25.26 5.87
C TRP A 437 10.13 24.65 6.76
N TRP A 438 8.88 25.12 6.65
CA TRP A 438 7.78 24.68 7.53
C TRP A 438 6.99 23.48 7.00
N PHE A 439 7.15 23.10 5.72
CA PHE A 439 6.41 21.96 5.16
C PHE A 439 6.61 20.63 5.91
N PRO A 440 7.82 20.29 6.41
CA PRO A 440 8.02 19.05 7.15
C PRO A 440 7.11 18.89 8.38
N TYR A 441 6.72 19.98 9.04
CA TYR A 441 5.79 19.94 10.17
C TYR A 441 4.37 19.57 9.73
N ILE A 442 3.94 20.10 8.57
CA ILE A 442 2.63 19.73 7.99
C ILE A 442 2.65 18.27 7.55
N LEU A 443 3.72 17.85 6.88
CA LEU A 443 3.89 16.46 6.45
C LEU A 443 3.94 15.51 7.63
N MET A 444 4.59 15.85 8.74
CA MET A 444 4.59 15.03 9.95
C MET A 444 3.17 14.72 10.42
N VAL A 445 2.30 15.73 10.49
CA VAL A 445 0.89 15.53 10.87
C VAL A 445 0.19 14.62 9.87
N ALA A 446 0.35 14.86 8.57
CA ALA A 446 -0.26 14.02 7.53
C ALA A 446 0.23 12.57 7.59
N ILE A 447 1.55 12.36 7.68
CA ILE A 447 2.24 11.06 7.72
C ILE A 447 1.79 10.22 8.91
N VAL A 448 1.67 10.82 10.09
CA VAL A 448 1.21 10.12 11.30
C VAL A 448 -0.24 9.71 11.15
N LEU A 449 -1.08 10.58 10.57
CA LEU A 449 -2.47 10.25 10.28
C LEU A 449 -2.60 9.15 9.22
N PHE A 450 -1.78 9.20 8.17
CA PHE A 450 -1.69 8.15 7.15
C PHE A 450 -1.36 6.80 7.80
N ALA A 451 -0.25 6.74 8.54
CA ALA A 451 0.18 5.53 9.24
C ALA A 451 -0.89 5.00 10.18
N PHE A 452 -1.43 5.88 11.03
CA PHE A 452 -2.50 5.54 11.95
C PHE A 452 -3.72 4.96 11.24
N SER A 453 -4.16 5.61 10.16
CA SER A 453 -5.34 5.20 9.40
C SER A 453 -5.14 3.84 8.73
N THR A 454 -3.95 3.58 8.18
CA THR A 454 -3.61 2.29 7.56
C THR A 454 -3.58 1.18 8.59
N MET A 455 -2.96 1.42 9.75
CA MET A 455 -2.90 0.44 10.85
C MET A 455 -4.29 0.03 11.34
N ILE A 456 -5.22 0.98 11.52
CA ILE A 456 -6.58 0.63 11.97
C ILE A 456 -7.39 -0.14 10.92
N SER A 457 -7.19 0.10 9.62
CA SER A 457 -7.92 -0.63 8.56
C SER A 457 -7.37 -2.02 8.27
N TRP A 458 -6.07 -2.22 8.48
CA TRP A 458 -5.42 -3.52 8.32
C TRP A 458 -5.48 -4.39 9.58
N SER A 459 -6.06 -3.89 10.68
CA SER A 459 -6.33 -4.62 11.93
C SER A 459 -7.71 -5.26 11.94
#